data_AF-A0A654DR54-F1
#
_entry.id   AF-A0A654DR54-F1
#
_cell.length_a   1.000
_cell.length_b   1.000
_cell.length_c   1.000
_cell.angle_alpha   90.00
_cell.angle_beta   90.00
_cell.angle_gamma   90.00
#
_symmetry.space_group_name_H-M   'P 1'
#
loop_
_entity.id
_entity.type
_entity.pdbx_description
1 polymer ?
#
loop_
_entity_poly.entity_id
_entity_poly.type
_entity_poly.pdbx_seq_one_letter_code
_entity_poly.pdbx_strand_id
1 'polypeptide(L)' 'MIKAWIMSDFDWHREPITAETPVTGNYRNTQNVRRFLTASCGPAFKFDRELMAWINNGEPKTMGDVAAQWRQRQQGQ' A
#
# COMPACT_ATOMS: atom_id res chain seq x y z
N MET A 1 12.57 -13.89 -24.38
CA MET A 1 12.32 -14.33 -22.98
C MET A 1 13.38 -13.69 -22.09
N ILE A 2 13.18 -12.44 -21.70
CA ILE A 2 14.10 -11.76 -20.80
C ILE A 2 13.71 -12.21 -19.39
N LYS A 3 14.58 -12.98 -18.73
CA LYS A 3 14.41 -13.39 -17.33
C LYS A 3 14.25 -12.13 -16.48
N ALA A 4 13.05 -11.91 -15.96
CA ALA A 4 12.69 -10.88 -15.00
C ALA A 4 13.44 -11.11 -13.67
N TRP A 5 14.72 -10.77 -13.63
CA TRP A 5 15.56 -10.95 -12.44
C TRP A 5 16.44 -9.74 -12.20
N ILE A 6 15.81 -8.59 -11.90
CA ILE A 6 16.25 -7.62 -10.88
C ILE A 6 14.97 -6.89 -10.42
N MET A 7 14.06 -7.56 -9.73
CA MET A 7 13.20 -6.83 -8.80
C MET A 7 13.81 -7.11 -7.44
N SER A 8 14.74 -6.25 -7.03
CA SER A 8 15.04 -6.12 -5.61
C SER A 8 13.71 -6.01 -4.90
N ASP A 9 13.39 -7.01 -4.08
CA ASP A 9 12.19 -7.02 -3.27
C ASP A 9 12.12 -5.67 -2.56
N PHE A 10 11.08 -4.87 -2.81
CA PHE A 10 10.97 -3.54 -2.21
C PHE A 10 11.02 -3.72 -0.69
N ASP A 11 12.03 -3.12 -0.02
CA ASP A 11 12.16 -3.24 1.42
C ASP A 11 11.16 -2.29 2.08
N TRP A 12 9.95 -2.81 2.31
CA TRP A 12 8.85 -2.10 2.95
C TRP A 12 9.20 -1.54 4.34
N HIS A 13 10.30 -1.95 4.98
CA HIS A 13 10.73 -1.38 6.25
C HIS A 13 11.60 -0.13 6.10
N ARG A 14 12.32 0.01 4.98
CA ARG A 14 13.41 0.99 4.83
C ARG A 14 13.25 1.93 3.65
N GLU A 15 12.73 1.43 2.53
CA GLU A 15 12.63 2.21 1.31
C GLU A 15 11.60 3.34 1.43
N PRO A 16 11.85 4.53 0.87
CA PRO A 16 10.87 5.61 0.84
C PRO A 16 9.57 5.18 0.16
N ILE A 17 8.44 5.44 0.83
CA ILE A 17 7.12 5.19 0.27
C ILE A 17 6.53 6.52 -0.21
N THR A 18 6.16 6.57 -1.47
CA THR A 18 5.47 7.69 -2.12
C THR A 18 4.11 7.23 -2.65
N ALA A 19 3.30 8.17 -3.13
CA ALA A 19 2.04 7.82 -3.78
C ALA A 19 2.25 6.94 -5.02
N GLU A 20 3.40 7.03 -5.70
CA GLU A 20 3.73 6.29 -6.91
C GLU A 20 4.33 4.90 -6.64
N THR A 21 4.71 4.60 -5.39
CA THR A 21 5.29 3.31 -5.01
C THR A 21 4.31 2.18 -5.35
N PRO A 22 4.68 1.24 -6.26
CA PRO A 22 3.84 0.10 -6.59
C PRO A 22 3.68 -0.84 -5.40
N VAL A 23 2.46 -1.38 -5.21
CA VAL A 23 2.23 -2.51 -4.29
C VAL A 23 2.78 -3.76 -4.95
N THR A 24 3.89 -4.26 -4.44
CA THR A 24 4.58 -5.46 -4.92
C THR A 24 4.03 -6.74 -4.27
N GLY A 25 4.32 -7.89 -4.86
CA GLY A 25 3.89 -9.20 -4.32
C GLY A 25 4.43 -9.52 -2.91
N ASN A 26 5.51 -8.85 -2.48
CA ASN A 26 6.09 -9.00 -1.15
C ASN A 26 5.55 -7.97 -0.13
N TYR A 27 4.45 -7.27 -0.42
CA TYR A 27 3.86 -6.24 0.44
C TYR A 27 3.73 -6.68 1.91
N ARG A 28 4.00 -5.73 2.82
CA ARG A 28 3.91 -5.89 4.28
C ARG A 28 3.36 -4.62 4.90
N ASN A 29 2.46 -4.76 5.88
CA ASN A 29 1.98 -3.65 6.71
C ASN A 29 3.03 -3.24 7.76
N THR A 30 4.19 -2.77 7.30
CA THR A 30 5.27 -2.32 8.19
C THR A 30 4.92 -1.00 8.87
N GLN A 31 5.75 -0.59 9.83
CA GLN A 31 5.63 0.73 10.44
C GLN A 31 5.83 1.87 9.43
N ASN A 32 6.62 1.66 8.38
CA ASN A 32 6.86 2.65 7.33
C ASN A 32 5.58 2.87 6.49
N VAL A 33 4.91 1.77 6.08
CA VAL A 33 3.61 1.83 5.41
C VAL A 33 2.58 2.54 6.28
N ARG A 34 2.51 2.20 7.58
CA ARG A 34 1.60 2.87 8.51
C ARG A 34 1.87 4.37 8.60
N ARG A 35 3.14 4.79 8.66
CA ARG A 35 3.50 6.22 8.68
C ARG A 35 3.03 6.93 7.43
N PHE A 36 3.29 6.37 6.25
CA PHE A 36 2.82 6.93 4.98
C PHE A 36 1.29 7.06 4.92
N LEU A 37 0.56 6.00 5.29
CA LEU A 37 -0.91 6.00 5.24
C LEU A 37 -1.52 6.92 6.29
N THR A 38 -1.00 6.97 7.52
CA THR A 38 -1.45 7.94 8.52
C THR A 38 -1.19 9.38 8.08
N ALA A 39 -0.05 9.66 7.43
CA ALA A 39 0.21 11.00 6.88
C ALA A 39 -0.74 11.36 5.72
N SER A 40 -1.10 10.39 4.88
CA SER A 40 -1.97 10.58 3.71
C SER A 40 -3.46 10.61 4.05
N CYS A 41 -3.89 9.87 5.06
CA CYS A 41 -5.28 9.60 5.39
C CYS A 41 -5.72 10.23 6.73
N GLY A 42 -4.78 10.72 7.53
CA GLY A 42 -5.02 11.30 8.85
C GLY A 42 -4.91 10.30 10.01
N PRO A 43 -5.02 10.79 11.26
CA PRO A 43 -4.79 10.02 12.48
C PRO A 43 -5.80 8.89 12.70
N ALA A 44 -6.98 8.97 12.07
CA ALA A 44 -8.01 7.93 12.14
C ALA A 44 -7.69 6.70 11.27
N PHE A 45 -6.61 6.74 10.48
CA PHE A 45 -6.22 5.63 9.61
C PHE A 45 -6.05 4.32 10.40
N LYS A 46 -6.75 3.29 9.94
CA LYS A 46 -6.63 1.92 10.43
C LYS A 46 -6.65 0.95 9.26
N PHE A 47 -5.84 -0.08 9.35
CA PHE A 47 -6.01 -1.25 8.50
C PHE A 47 -7.26 -2.00 8.96
N ASP A 48 -8.12 -2.36 8.01
CA ASP A 48 -9.27 -3.23 8.24
C ASP A 48 -9.24 -4.40 7.24
N ARG A 49 -10.09 -5.39 7.48
CA ARG A 49 -10.12 -6.64 6.71
C ARG A 49 -10.42 -6.42 5.23
N GLU A 50 -11.35 -5.53 4.88
CA GLU A 50 -11.74 -5.35 3.49
C GLU A 50 -10.68 -4.54 2.73
N LEU A 51 -10.01 -3.59 3.38
CA LEU A 51 -8.87 -2.88 2.80
C LEU A 51 -7.77 -3.88 2.47
N MET A 52 -7.46 -4.78 3.40
CA MET A 52 -6.44 -5.80 3.19
C MET A 52 -6.82 -6.80 2.10
N ALA A 53 -8.10 -7.19 2.02
CA ALA A 53 -8.58 -8.03 0.93
C ALA A 53 -8.43 -7.33 -0.43
N TRP A 54 -8.74 -6.03 -0.50
CA TRP A 54 -8.60 -5.25 -1.73
C TRP A 54 -7.13 -5.04 -2.12
N ILE A 55 -6.23 -4.74 -1.17
CA ILE A 55 -4.79 -4.61 -1.43
C ILE A 55 -4.26 -5.92 -2.05
N ASN A 56 -4.65 -7.07 -1.48
CA ASN A 56 -4.13 -8.39 -1.84
C ASN A 56 -4.88 -9.07 -3.01
N ASN A 57 -5.77 -8.39 -3.73
CA ASN A 57 -6.58 -9.02 -4.78
C ASN A 57 -5.82 -9.33 -6.10
N GLY A 58 -4.53 -9.02 -6.17
CA GLY A 58 -3.68 -9.28 -7.34
C GLY A 58 -3.70 -8.19 -8.42
N GLU A 59 -4.63 -7.24 -8.37
CA GLU A 59 -4.67 -6.13 -9.33
C GLU A 59 -3.52 -5.14 -9.08
N PRO A 60 -2.87 -4.60 -10.14
CA PRO A 60 -1.84 -3.58 -10.00
C PRO A 60 -2.36 -2.32 -9.29
N LYS A 61 -1.63 -1.84 -8.29
CA LYS A 61 -1.96 -0.66 -7.49
C LYS A 61 -0.71 0.05 -7.02
N THR A 62 -0.87 1.31 -6.66
CA THR A 62 0.11 2.13 -5.97
C THR A 62 -0.29 2.39 -4.53
N MET A 63 0.64 2.86 -3.70
CA MET A 63 0.32 3.31 -2.34
C MET A 63 -0.61 4.52 -2.31
N GLY A 64 -0.63 5.34 -3.36
CA GLY A 64 -1.64 6.39 -3.57
C GLY A 64 -3.04 5.82 -3.71
N ASP A 65 -3.20 4.73 -4.47
CA ASP A 65 -4.49 4.03 -4.63
C ASP A 65 -4.96 3.43 -3.30
N VAL A 66 -4.05 2.90 -2.49
CA VAL A 66 -4.38 2.41 -1.13
C VAL A 66 -4.94 3.53 -0.26
N ALA A 67 -4.31 4.70 -0.28
CA ALA A 67 -4.79 5.85 0.47
C ALA A 67 -6.16 6.36 -0.04
N ALA A 68 -6.36 6.39 -1.36
CA ALA A 68 -7.62 6.76 -1.98
C ALA A 68 -8.75 5.78 -1.63
N GLN A 69 -8.49 4.48 -1.73
CA GLN A 69 -9.44 3.43 -1.40
C GLN A 69 -9.90 3.52 0.06
N TRP A 70 -8.97 3.75 1.00
CA TRP A 70 -9.35 3.93 2.40
C TRP A 70 -10.26 5.15 2.58
N ARG A 71 -9.91 6.30 1.98
CA ARG A 71 -10.72 7.53 2.08
C ARG A 71 -12.11 7.37 1.47
N GLN A 72 -12.22 6.72 0.31
CA GLN A 72 -13.51 6.43 -0.33
C GLN A 72 -14.41 5.60 0.60
N ARG A 73 -13.84 4.60 1.28
CA ARG A 73 -14.61 3.74 2.20
C ARG A 73 -15.05 4.46 3.47
N GLN A 74 -14.30 5.47 3.93
CA GLN A 74 -14.74 6.30 5.07
C GLN A 74 -15.88 7.26 4.73
N GLN A 75 -16.05 7.64 3.46
CA GLN A 75 -17.14 8.53 3.03
C GLN A 75 -18.46 7.81 2.79
N GLY A 76 -18.41 6.50 2.55
CA GLY A 76 -19.58 5.64 2.36
C GLY A 76 -20.07 4.95 3.65
N GLN A 77 -19.52 5.33 4.81
CA GLN A 77 -19.81 4.78 6.13
C GLN A 77 -20.28 5.90 7.05
#